data_AF-A0A9W7FS76-F1
#
_entry.id   AF-A0A9W7FS76-F1
#
_cell.length_a   1.000
_cell.length_b   1.000
_cell.length_c   1.000
_cell.angle_alpha   90.00
_cell.angle_beta   90.00
_cell.angle_gamma   90.00
#
_symmetry.space_group_name_H-M   'P 1'
#
loop_
_entity.id
_entity.type
_entity.pdbx_description
1 polymer ?
#
loop_
_entity_poly.entity_id
_entity_poly.type
_entity_poly.pdbx_seq_one_letter_code
_entity_poly.pdbx_strand_id
1 'polypeptide(L)'
;MAKYLKASKECEIICKQCVAKNEEEQISKSLQQTKVSDAGAGDDNHTTDAAELHECSSCKKNLAAPLFNKNQLRNKGPGKQRCIQCVASAVSAENAALEKKKDDEMDKLRAETRAAGKGGGKSLAAACREAAGEGERVTGLKPIVLGRGGRGKWRRGGGRTTPGAGRGRGVGK
;
A
#
# COMPACT_ATOMS: atom_id res chain seq x y z
N MET A 1 -2.18 -11.26 24.90
CA MET A 1 -2.17 -12.65 24.40
C MET A 1 -2.89 -12.68 23.06
N ALA A 2 -2.15 -12.91 21.97
CA ALA A 2 -2.71 -12.95 20.62
C ALA A 2 -3.49 -14.26 20.42
N LYS A 3 -4.79 -14.14 20.14
CA LYS A 3 -5.64 -15.28 19.77
C LYS A 3 -5.45 -15.54 18.28
N TYR A 4 -4.57 -16.48 17.94
CA TYR A 4 -4.48 -16.99 16.57
C TYR A 4 -5.73 -17.82 16.27
N LEU A 5 -6.46 -17.47 15.21
CA LEU A 5 -7.52 -18.29 14.65
C LEU A 5 -6.89 -19.61 14.19
N LYS A 6 -7.32 -20.72 14.78
CA LYS A 6 -6.95 -22.07 14.36
C LYS A 6 -7.31 -22.22 12.88
N ALA A 7 -6.31 -22.49 12.04
CA ALA A 7 -6.54 -22.90 10.67
C ALA A 7 -7.38 -24.20 10.68
N SER A 8 -8.66 -24.08 10.36
CA SER A 8 -9.49 -25.23 10.03
C SER A 8 -8.96 -25.83 8.73
N LYS A 9 -8.82 -27.16 8.75
CA LYS A 9 -8.34 -28.00 7.65
C LYS A 9 -9.16 -27.72 6.39
N GLU A 10 -8.46 -27.62 5.25
CA GLU A 10 -8.96 -27.33 3.88
C GLU A 10 -9.05 -25.84 3.51
N CYS A 11 -7.88 -25.20 3.33
CA CYS A 11 -7.80 -24.04 2.44
C CYS A 11 -7.58 -24.55 1.01
N GLU A 12 -8.67 -24.79 0.28
CA GLU A 12 -8.61 -25.03 -1.16
C GLU A 12 -8.05 -23.76 -1.83
N ILE A 13 -6.95 -23.88 -2.58
CA ILE A 13 -6.32 -22.75 -3.24
C ILE A 13 -7.20 -22.33 -4.41
N ILE A 14 -8.01 -21.29 -4.21
CA ILE A 14 -8.84 -20.71 -5.25
C ILE A 14 -8.05 -19.62 -5.99
N CYS A 15 -8.02 -19.67 -7.32
CA CYS A 15 -7.33 -18.65 -8.12
C CYS A 15 -8.09 -17.30 -8.06
N LYS A 16 -7.37 -16.19 -8.26
CA LYS A 16 -7.95 -14.83 -8.17
C LYS A 16 -9.16 -14.61 -9.08
N GLN A 17 -9.21 -15.28 -10.23
CA GLN A 17 -10.34 -15.19 -11.16
C GLN A 17 -11.61 -15.88 -10.62
N CYS A 18 -11.45 -17.00 -9.91
CA CYS A 18 -12.58 -17.70 -9.29
C CYS A 18 -13.13 -16.94 -8.09
N VAL A 19 -12.29 -16.22 -7.35
CA VAL A 19 -12.75 -15.32 -6.28
C VAL A 19 -13.58 -14.18 -6.86
N ALA A 20 -13.09 -13.50 -7.91
CA ALA A 20 -13.83 -12.42 -8.56
C ALA A 20 -15.20 -12.88 -9.12
N LYS A 21 -15.25 -14.05 -9.76
CA LYS A 21 -16.51 -14.64 -10.26
C LYS A 21 -17.48 -14.97 -9.12
N ASN A 22 -16.99 -15.54 -8.02
CA ASN A 22 -17.83 -15.83 -6.86
C ASN A 22 -18.39 -14.56 -6.20
N GLU A 23 -17.62 -13.47 -6.16
CA GLU A 23 -18.09 -12.17 -5.67
C GLU A 23 -19.19 -11.61 -6.57
N GLU A 24 -19.03 -11.65 -7.90
CA GLU A 24 -20.05 -11.22 -8.87
C GLU A 24 -21.34 -12.05 -8.75
N GLU A 25 -21.22 -13.37 -8.57
CA GLU A 25 -22.36 -14.27 -8.37
C GLU A 25 -23.09 -14.00 -7.04
N GLN A 26 -22.39 -13.69 -5.96
CA GLN A 26 -23.02 -13.33 -4.69
C GLN A 26 -23.75 -11.99 -4.76
N ILE A 27 -23.18 -11.02 -5.48
CA ILE A 27 -23.82 -9.72 -5.72
C ILE A 27 -25.11 -9.91 -6.53
N SER A 28 -25.11 -10.74 -7.58
CA SER A 28 -26.33 -11.00 -8.36
C SER A 28 -27.41 -11.76 -7.57
N LYS A 29 -27.03 -12.75 -6.74
CA LYS A 29 -27.98 -13.50 -5.89
C LYS A 29 -28.65 -12.60 -4.84
N SER A 30 -27.90 -11.69 -4.21
CA SER A 30 -28.47 -10.72 -3.25
C SER A 30 -29.41 -9.70 -3.91
N LEU A 31 -29.15 -9.30 -5.16
CA LEU A 31 -30.05 -8.45 -5.94
C LEU A 31 -31.33 -9.17 -6.40
N GLN A 32 -31.32 -10.50 -6.52
CA GLN A 32 -32.52 -11.27 -6.86
C GLN A 32 -33.39 -11.56 -5.64
N GLN A 33 -32.81 -11.79 -4.45
CA GLN A 33 -33.56 -12.00 -3.22
C GLN A 33 -34.38 -10.77 -2.77
N THR A 34 -33.99 -9.57 -3.19
CA THR A 34 -34.77 -8.33 -2.90
C THR A 34 -35.97 -8.13 -3.82
N LYS A 35 -36.17 -8.96 -4.85
CA LYS A 35 -37.30 -8.85 -5.80
C LYS A 35 -38.45 -9.82 -5.53
N VAL A 36 -38.36 -10.70 -4.52
CA VAL A 36 -39.35 -11.77 -4.28
C VAL A 36 -40.10 -11.63 -2.95
N SER A 37 -40.04 -10.47 -2.30
CA SER A 37 -40.72 -10.20 -1.02
C SER A 37 -41.69 -9.03 -1.13
N ASP A 38 -42.54 -9.03 -2.16
CA ASP A 38 -43.65 -8.09 -2.30
C ASP A 38 -44.93 -8.85 -2.71
N ALA A 39 -45.42 -9.68 -1.79
CA ALA A 39 -46.79 -10.22 -1.76
C ALA A 39 -47.03 -10.97 -0.44
N GLY A 40 -47.56 -10.29 0.57
CA GLY A 40 -48.02 -10.92 1.80
C GLY A 40 -48.42 -9.90 2.87
N ALA A 41 -49.72 -9.59 2.92
CA ALA A 41 -50.36 -8.70 3.87
C ALA A 41 -50.64 -9.37 5.23
N GLY A 42 -50.59 -8.58 6.32
CA GLY A 42 -51.23 -8.88 7.61
C GLY A 42 -50.46 -8.34 8.83
N ASP A 43 -50.99 -7.25 9.43
CA ASP A 43 -51.06 -6.83 10.86
C ASP A 43 -49.89 -7.26 11.80
N ASP A 44 -49.19 -6.41 12.56
CA ASP A 44 -49.70 -5.45 13.55
C ASP A 44 -48.61 -4.41 13.89
N ASN A 45 -49.02 -3.14 13.98
CA ASN A 45 -48.50 -2.11 14.90
C ASN A 45 -46.98 -2.12 15.23
N HIS A 46 -46.14 -1.71 14.28
CA HIS A 46 -44.84 -1.11 14.60
C HIS A 46 -44.75 0.22 13.86
N THR A 47 -44.55 1.29 14.62
CA THR A 47 -44.22 2.63 14.14
C THR A 47 -43.34 2.55 12.89
N THR A 48 -43.86 3.02 11.77
CA THR A 48 -43.10 3.21 10.53
C THR A 48 -42.04 4.27 10.80
N ASP A 49 -40.88 3.81 11.30
CA ASP A 49 -39.64 4.55 11.21
C ASP A 49 -39.41 4.85 9.73
N ALA A 50 -39.76 6.06 9.31
CA ALA A 50 -39.38 6.61 8.02
C ALA A 50 -37.90 6.32 7.85
N ALA A 51 -37.55 5.45 6.89
CA ALA A 51 -36.19 4.96 6.67
C ALA A 51 -35.21 6.14 6.80
N GLU A 52 -34.48 6.19 7.92
CA GLU A 52 -33.75 7.39 8.34
C GLU A 52 -32.80 7.78 7.20
N LEU A 53 -33.13 8.90 6.54
CA LEU A 53 -32.35 9.39 5.41
C LEU A 53 -31.18 10.19 5.96
N HIS A 54 -29.97 9.81 5.54
CA HIS A 54 -28.75 10.47 5.95
C HIS A 54 -28.15 11.24 4.77
N GLU A 55 -27.67 12.46 5.03
CA GLU A 55 -27.03 13.30 4.02
C GLU A 55 -25.54 12.93 3.84
N CYS A 56 -25.13 12.67 2.60
CA CYS A 56 -23.73 12.48 2.25
C CYS A 56 -22.98 13.82 2.14
N SER A 57 -21.90 13.99 2.89
CA SER A 57 -21.09 15.22 2.89
C SER A 57 -20.37 15.52 1.56
N SER A 58 -20.17 14.51 0.70
CA SER A 58 -19.46 14.68 -0.58
C SER A 58 -20.41 15.02 -1.73
N CYS A 59 -21.53 14.30 -1.86
CA CYS A 59 -22.47 14.49 -2.96
C CYS A 59 -23.77 15.20 -2.55
N LYS A 60 -23.94 15.52 -1.26
CA LYS A 60 -25.10 16.20 -0.66
C LYS A 60 -26.45 15.52 -0.95
N LYS A 61 -26.42 14.20 -1.19
CA LYS A 61 -27.62 13.39 -1.42
C LYS A 61 -28.09 12.78 -0.11
N ASN A 62 -29.40 12.79 0.12
CA ASN A 62 -30.07 12.07 1.19
C ASN A 62 -30.28 10.62 0.75
N LEU A 63 -29.61 9.70 1.43
CA LEU A 63 -29.60 8.28 1.08
C LEU A 63 -29.94 7.45 2.32
N ALA A 64 -30.48 6.25 2.10
CA ALA A 64 -30.80 5.35 3.18
C ALA A 64 -29.53 4.83 3.89
N ALA A 65 -29.65 4.48 5.17
CA ALA A 65 -28.59 3.88 5.99
C ALA A 65 -27.72 2.79 5.31
N PRO A 66 -28.24 1.82 4.52
CA PRO A 66 -27.41 0.79 3.88
C PRO A 66 -26.42 1.33 2.83
N LEU A 67 -26.64 2.55 2.31
CA LEU A 67 -25.73 3.19 1.36
C LEU A 67 -24.56 3.91 2.04
N PHE A 68 -24.48 3.83 3.37
CA PHE A 68 -23.38 4.33 4.18
C PHE A 68 -22.69 3.18 4.92
N ASN A 69 -21.42 3.38 5.26
CA ASN A 69 -20.73 2.48 6.16
C ASN A 69 -21.28 2.66 7.59
N LYS A 70 -21.68 1.56 8.24
CA LYS A 70 -22.23 1.55 9.62
C LYS A 70 -21.34 2.29 10.62
N ASN A 71 -20.02 2.17 10.50
CA ASN A 71 -19.08 2.88 11.37
C ASN A 71 -19.10 4.40 11.15
N GLN A 72 -19.36 4.86 9.92
CA GLN A 72 -19.52 6.29 9.65
C GLN A 72 -20.82 6.80 10.24
N LEU A 73 -21.93 6.06 10.09
CA LEU A 73 -23.22 6.42 10.68
C LEU A 73 -23.11 6.56 12.21
N ARG A 74 -22.55 5.55 12.87
CA ARG A 74 -22.42 5.50 14.33
C ARG A 74 -21.46 6.54 14.91
N ASN A 75 -20.33 6.81 14.25
CA ASN A 75 -19.23 7.54 14.89
C ASN A 75 -19.04 8.99 14.42
N LYS A 76 -19.49 9.37 13.21
CA LYS A 76 -19.20 10.70 12.65
C LYS A 76 -20.30 11.74 12.90
N GLY A 77 -21.52 11.28 13.18
CA GLY A 77 -22.71 12.13 13.27
C GLY A 77 -23.19 12.64 11.90
N PRO A 78 -24.41 13.22 11.85
CA PRO A 78 -25.03 13.69 10.62
C PRO A 78 -24.21 14.81 9.94
N GLY A 79 -24.25 14.87 8.60
CA GLY A 79 -23.56 15.88 7.79
C GLY A 79 -22.05 15.66 7.58
N LYS A 80 -21.43 14.70 8.28
CA LYS A 80 -19.99 14.35 8.14
C LYS A 80 -19.75 12.97 7.50
N GLN A 81 -20.83 12.27 7.18
CA GLN A 81 -20.81 10.91 6.65
C GLN A 81 -20.69 10.94 5.12
N ARG A 82 -19.98 9.96 4.55
CA ARG A 82 -19.84 9.80 3.09
C ARG A 82 -20.49 8.49 2.67
N CYS A 83 -21.30 8.54 1.62
CA CYS A 83 -21.89 7.31 1.07
C CYS A 83 -20.79 6.40 0.49
N ILE A 84 -21.08 5.11 0.40
CA ILE A 84 -20.12 4.08 -0.03
C ILE A 84 -19.52 4.43 -1.40
N GLN A 85 -20.33 4.94 -2.33
CA GLN A 85 -19.87 5.35 -3.66
C GLN A 85 -18.85 6.49 -3.61
N CYS A 86 -19.09 7.53 -2.80
CA CYS A 86 -18.14 8.64 -2.65
C CYS A 86 -16.85 8.23 -1.94
N VAL A 87 -16.91 7.25 -1.04
CA VAL A 87 -15.72 6.66 -0.43
C VAL A 87 -14.93 5.86 -1.46
N ALA A 88 -15.61 5.00 -2.24
CA ALA A 88 -14.98 4.20 -3.29
C ALA A 88 -14.33 5.07 -4.37
N SER A 89 -15.00 6.15 -4.80
CA SER A 89 -14.44 7.09 -5.78
C SER A 89 -13.25 7.88 -5.24
N ALA A 90 -13.25 8.24 -3.95
CA ALA A 90 -12.11 8.89 -3.33
C ALA A 90 -10.89 7.93 -3.26
N VAL A 91 -11.11 6.68 -2.85
CA VAL A 91 -10.04 5.66 -2.80
C VAL A 91 -9.50 5.36 -4.19
N SER A 92 -10.35 5.24 -5.20
CA SER A 92 -9.88 5.00 -6.58
C SER A 92 -9.09 6.18 -7.13
N ALA A 93 -9.51 7.41 -6.84
CA ALA A 93 -8.77 8.62 -7.23
C ALA A 93 -7.40 8.72 -6.53
N GLU A 94 -7.33 8.41 -5.23
CA GLU A 94 -6.07 8.37 -4.49
C GLU A 94 -5.12 7.31 -5.04
N ASN A 95 -5.62 6.10 -5.32
CA ASN A 95 -4.83 5.03 -5.92
C ASN A 95 -4.33 5.41 -7.32
N ALA A 96 -5.17 6.02 -8.16
CA ALA A 96 -4.76 6.50 -9.48
C ALA A 96 -3.69 7.59 -9.38
N ALA A 97 -3.78 8.49 -8.40
CA ALA A 97 -2.75 9.51 -8.17
C ALA A 97 -1.43 8.90 -7.67
N LEU A 98 -1.48 7.85 -6.86
CA LEU A 98 -0.29 7.12 -6.41
C LEU A 98 0.40 6.38 -7.57
N GLU A 99 -0.36 5.73 -8.46
CA GLU A 99 0.20 5.06 -9.63
C GLU A 99 0.88 6.08 -10.57
N LYS A 100 0.25 7.23 -10.83
CA LYS A 100 0.88 8.31 -11.60
C LYS A 100 2.21 8.78 -11.00
N LYS A 101 2.27 8.94 -9.67
CA LYS A 101 3.52 9.34 -8.98
C LYS A 101 4.62 8.30 -9.16
N LYS A 102 4.29 7.00 -9.14
CA LYS A 102 5.26 5.92 -9.39
C LYS A 102 5.75 5.95 -10.84
N ASP A 103 4.85 6.16 -11.80
CA ASP A 103 5.22 6.29 -13.21
C ASP A 103 6.15 7.50 -13.44
N ASP A 104 5.81 8.66 -12.89
CA ASP A 104 6.64 9.87 -12.96
C ASP A 104 8.03 9.66 -12.33
N GLU A 105 8.13 8.89 -11.25
CA GLU A 105 9.40 8.55 -10.60
C GLU A 105 10.24 7.61 -11.48
N MET A 106 9.63 6.61 -12.12
CA MET A 106 10.33 5.73 -13.05
C MET A 106 10.85 6.49 -14.27
N ASP A 107 10.09 7.44 -14.80
CA ASP A 107 10.53 8.26 -15.93
C ASP A 107 11.71 9.18 -15.56
N LYS A 108 11.74 9.69 -14.32
CA LYS A 108 12.92 10.41 -13.79
C LYS A 108 14.15 9.52 -13.72
N LEU A 109 14.01 8.30 -13.19
CA LEU A 109 15.12 7.34 -13.10
C LEU A 109 15.68 7.00 -14.51
N ARG A 110 14.79 6.77 -15.48
CA ARG A 110 15.17 6.56 -16.88
C ARG A 110 15.90 7.76 -17.49
N ALA A 111 15.43 8.97 -17.20
CA ALA A 111 16.08 10.19 -17.65
C ALA A 111 17.47 10.37 -17.02
N GLU A 112 17.62 10.06 -15.73
CA GLU A 112 18.91 10.06 -15.03
C GLU A 112 19.90 9.06 -15.63
N THR A 113 19.46 7.83 -15.95
CA THR A 113 20.31 6.83 -16.60
C THR A 113 20.77 7.29 -17.97
N ARG A 114 19.87 7.89 -18.77
CA ARG A 114 20.22 8.46 -20.08
C ARG A 114 21.23 9.60 -19.95
N ALA A 115 21.02 10.49 -18.98
CA ALA A 115 21.90 11.64 -18.74
C ALA A 115 23.29 11.23 -18.21
N ALA A 116 23.39 10.11 -17.48
CA ALA A 116 24.66 9.62 -16.94
C ALA A 116 25.65 9.13 -18.01
N GLY A 117 25.21 8.94 -19.26
CA GLY A 117 26.05 8.54 -20.38
C GLY A 117 26.65 7.14 -20.23
N LYS A 118 27.71 6.83 -20.99
CA LYS A 118 28.39 5.53 -20.98
C LYS A 118 29.74 5.60 -20.26
N GLY A 119 30.06 4.55 -19.48
CA GLY A 119 31.45 4.24 -19.09
C GLY A 119 31.96 4.86 -17.79
N GLY A 120 31.13 5.03 -16.76
CA GLY A 120 31.61 5.51 -15.45
C GLY A 120 30.86 4.96 -14.24
N GLY A 121 31.43 5.15 -13.04
CA GLY A 121 30.75 4.76 -11.79
C GLY A 121 29.37 5.42 -11.60
N LYS A 122 29.19 6.63 -12.16
CA LYS A 122 27.89 7.33 -12.15
C LYS A 122 26.85 6.65 -13.05
N SER A 123 27.24 6.16 -14.24
CA SER A 123 26.32 5.45 -15.14
C SER A 123 25.89 4.11 -14.55
N LEU A 124 26.82 3.38 -13.89
CA LEU A 124 26.48 2.16 -13.16
C LEU A 124 25.52 2.45 -11.99
N ALA A 125 25.79 3.48 -11.19
CA ALA A 125 24.94 3.83 -10.06
C ALA A 125 23.53 4.32 -10.48
N ALA A 126 23.39 4.94 -11.65
CA ALA A 126 22.09 5.31 -12.22
C ALA A 126 21.34 4.06 -12.70
N ALA A 127 22.00 3.19 -13.48
CA ALA A 127 21.41 1.93 -13.95
C ALA A 127 20.97 1.02 -12.79
N CYS A 128 21.74 0.94 -11.70
CA CYS A 128 21.33 0.19 -10.51
C CYS A 128 20.09 0.79 -9.82
N ARG A 129 19.93 2.11 -9.83
CA ARG A 129 18.75 2.78 -9.25
C ARG A 129 17.51 2.56 -10.10
N GLU A 130 17.64 2.65 -11.42
CA GLU A 130 16.57 2.30 -12.36
C GLU A 130 16.14 0.84 -12.17
N ALA A 131 17.08 -0.10 -12.15
CA ALA A 131 16.77 -1.51 -11.93
C ALA A 131 16.11 -1.78 -10.57
N ALA A 132 16.52 -1.05 -9.52
CA ALA A 132 15.88 -1.17 -8.21
C ALA A 132 14.44 -0.63 -8.21
N GLY A 133 14.17 0.48 -8.92
CA GLY A 133 12.82 1.02 -9.10
C GLY A 133 11.92 0.08 -9.89
N GLU A 134 12.43 -0.54 -10.95
CA GLU A 134 11.71 -1.59 -11.69
C GLU A 134 11.43 -2.81 -10.80
N GLY A 135 12.41 -3.20 -9.98
CA GLY A 135 12.25 -4.25 -8.98
C GLY A 135 11.14 -3.97 -7.98
N GLU A 136 11.07 -2.75 -7.43
CA GLU A 136 9.96 -2.33 -6.54
C GLU A 136 8.61 -2.36 -7.25
N ARG A 137 8.55 -1.89 -8.49
CA ARG A 137 7.31 -1.88 -9.29
C ARG A 137 6.78 -3.30 -9.53
N VAL A 138 7.65 -4.26 -9.82
CA VAL A 138 7.28 -5.64 -10.11
C VAL A 138 6.96 -6.42 -8.83
N THR A 139 7.76 -6.25 -7.79
CA THR A 139 7.67 -7.08 -6.58
C THR A 139 6.81 -6.47 -5.47
N GLY A 140 6.57 -5.15 -5.51
CA GLY A 140 5.96 -4.40 -4.42
C GLY A 140 6.84 -4.27 -3.18
N LEU A 141 8.10 -4.68 -3.25
CA LEU A 141 9.05 -4.63 -2.13
C LEU A 141 10.02 -3.46 -2.32
N LYS A 142 10.17 -2.65 -1.28
CA LYS A 142 11.11 -1.52 -1.29
C LYS A 142 12.56 -2.02 -1.31
N PRO A 143 13.45 -1.42 -2.12
CA PRO A 143 14.85 -1.78 -2.14
C PRO A 143 15.52 -1.44 -0.81
N ILE A 144 16.18 -2.42 -0.21
CA ILE A 144 16.93 -2.25 1.03
C ILE A 144 18.41 -2.13 0.69
N VAL A 145 19.03 -1.01 1.07
CA VAL A 145 20.49 -0.89 1.04
C VAL A 145 21.04 -1.61 2.25
N LEU A 146 21.51 -2.84 2.05
CA LEU A 146 22.37 -3.51 3.03
C LEU A 146 23.58 -2.59 3.22
N GLY A 147 23.74 -2.09 4.45
CA GLY A 147 24.50 -0.87 4.74
C GLY A 147 25.86 -0.79 4.03
N ARG A 148 26.35 0.45 3.88
CA ARG A 148 27.69 0.74 3.35
C ARG A 148 28.70 0.13 4.32
N GLY A 149 28.97 -1.17 4.16
CA GLY A 149 29.81 -1.97 5.02
C GLY A 149 31.05 -1.16 5.28
N GLY A 150 31.17 -0.70 6.53
CA GLY A 150 32.24 0.18 6.96
C GLY A 150 33.50 -0.42 6.38
N ARG A 151 34.23 0.37 5.60
CA ARG A 151 35.53 -0.03 5.09
C ARG A 151 36.27 -0.55 6.32
N GLY A 152 36.39 -1.88 6.39
CA GLY A 152 37.18 -2.52 7.41
C GLY A 152 38.48 -1.76 7.41
N LYS A 153 38.82 -1.24 8.58
CA LYS A 153 40.06 -0.55 8.92
C LYS A 153 41.22 -1.53 8.71
N TRP A 154 41.47 -1.91 7.46
CA TRP A 154 42.54 -2.83 7.07
C TRP A 154 43.82 -2.07 6.76
N ARG A 155 43.84 -0.73 6.91
CA ARG A 155 45.03 0.10 6.78
C ARG A 155 44.96 1.33 7.70
N ARG A 156 45.29 1.17 8.98
CA ARG A 156 46.00 2.21 9.74
C ARG A 156 46.62 1.62 10.98
N GLY A 157 47.95 1.75 11.04
CA GLY A 157 48.85 1.24 12.06
C GLY A 157 48.34 1.41 13.49
N GLY A 158 48.42 0.31 14.23
CA GLY A 158 48.49 0.30 15.68
C GLY A 158 49.89 -0.16 16.02
N GLY A 159 50.78 0.79 16.32
CA GLY A 159 52.11 0.50 16.81
C GLY A 159 52.01 -0.36 18.06
N ARG A 160 52.67 -1.53 18.02
CA ARG A 160 53.07 -2.19 19.25
C ARG A 160 54.32 -1.48 19.72
N THR A 161 54.15 -0.77 20.83
CA THR A 161 55.18 -0.51 21.83
C THR A 161 56.07 -1.74 22.02
N THR A 162 57.25 -1.73 21.42
CA THR A 162 58.38 -2.55 21.84
C THR A 162 59.43 -1.58 22.37
N PRO A 163 59.79 -1.63 23.66
CA PRO A 163 60.84 -0.77 24.21
C PRO A 163 62.20 -1.38 23.86
N GLY A 164 63.03 -0.64 23.14
CA GLY A 164 64.44 -0.96 22.97
C GLY A 164 64.83 -1.53 21.61
N ALA A 165 65.20 -0.64 20.69
CA ALA A 165 66.17 -0.79 19.59
C ALA A 165 65.82 0.30 18.57
N GLY A 166 66.59 1.33 18.28
CA GLY A 166 68.01 1.58 18.50
C GLY A 166 68.50 2.32 17.25
N ARG A 167 69.17 3.46 17.44
CA ARG A 167 70.12 4.12 16.51
C ARG A 167 69.49 4.60 15.19
N GLY A 168 69.33 5.89 14.92
CA GLY A 168 70.41 6.89 14.89
C GLY A 168 70.99 7.01 13.48
N ARG A 169 71.23 8.26 13.04
CA ARG A 169 71.78 8.75 11.74
C ARG A 169 70.74 8.90 10.64
N GLY A 170 70.59 10.02 9.95
CA GLY A 170 71.38 11.25 9.89
C GLY A 170 70.91 12.07 8.68
N VAL A 171 70.99 13.38 8.82
CA VAL A 171 70.75 14.42 7.82
C VAL A 171 71.64 14.22 6.58
N GLY A 172 71.14 14.55 5.39
CA GLY A 172 71.96 14.64 4.18
C GLY A 172 71.26 15.34 3.02
N LYS A 173 71.54 16.65 2.91
CA LYS A 173 71.47 17.60 1.77
C LYS A 173 70.26 17.58 0.83
#